data_AF-A0A0W8F8E2-F1
#
_entry.id   AF-A0A0W8F8E2-F1
#
_cell.length_a   1.000
_cell.length_b   1.000
_cell.length_c   1.000
_cell.angle_alpha   90.00
_cell.angle_beta   90.00
_cell.angle_gamma   90.00
#
_symmetry.space_group_name_H-M   'P 1'
#
loop_
_entity.id
_entity.type
_entity.pdbx_description
1 polymer ?
#
loop_
_entity_poly.entity_id
_entity_poly.type
_entity_poly.pdbx_seq_one_letter_code
_entity_poly.pdbx_strand_id
1 'polypeptide(L)'
;MVLRKVTTPKTGPLSSIPAAGKIAFGAAIINNGTDQAVYASAADTDEILGFAVQPANNVVLRSDGFYQQYDDVPYANSGEINALVIALGATNIIKGDFLEVAALGGAGGSGAWGVLAEAGNLAGATKTITSVAQAAESVTLAASMATPAAGVAIGDAQITMAAGAIATMGLVEGDYVMLRDADGDTQLNRVKSLTSTVITLQEPSTVALTVADNDLVHRVAQIKVKIL
;
A
#
# COMPACT_ATOMS: atom_id res chain seq x y z
N MET A 1 -8.04 -20.13 -3.11
CA MET A 1 -7.35 -19.01 -2.41
C MET A 1 -8.36 -18.33 -1.51
N VAL A 2 -8.11 -18.27 -0.19
CA VAL A 2 -9.02 -17.59 0.75
C VAL A 2 -8.42 -16.20 0.99
N LEU A 3 -8.98 -15.19 0.33
CA LEU A 3 -8.73 -13.79 0.66
C LEU A 3 -9.08 -13.60 2.15
N ARG A 4 -8.13 -13.14 2.97
CA ARG A 4 -8.44 -12.79 4.37
C ARG A 4 -9.48 -11.68 4.34
N LYS A 5 -10.64 -11.90 4.98
CA LYS A 5 -11.65 -10.86 5.18
C LYS A 5 -10.99 -9.65 5.85
N VAL A 6 -11.02 -8.51 5.18
CA VAL A 6 -10.47 -7.25 5.71
C VAL A 6 -11.39 -6.58 6.75
N THR A 7 -12.66 -6.97 6.79
CA THR A 7 -13.57 -6.56 7.87
C THR A 7 -13.21 -7.32 9.15
N THR A 8 -12.67 -6.63 10.15
CA THR A 8 -12.61 -7.20 11.49
C THR A 8 -13.96 -6.99 12.20
N PRO A 9 -14.31 -7.80 13.21
CA PRO A 9 -15.53 -7.60 14.00
C PRO A 9 -15.63 -6.26 14.76
N LYS A 10 -14.64 -5.36 14.63
CA LYS A 10 -14.52 -4.09 15.35
C LYS A 10 -14.25 -2.88 14.44
N THR A 11 -14.53 -3.00 13.14
CA THR A 11 -14.45 -1.85 12.22
C THR A 11 -15.54 -0.84 12.59
N GLY A 12 -15.18 0.45 12.67
CA GLY A 12 -16.09 1.55 13.02
C GLY A 12 -17.19 1.79 11.99
N PRO A 13 -18.01 2.86 12.14
CA PRO A 13 -19.05 3.21 11.18
C PRO A 13 -18.46 3.34 9.77
N LEU A 14 -19.12 2.69 8.82
CA LEU A 14 -18.74 2.71 7.41
C LEU A 14 -19.50 3.84 6.71
N SER A 15 -18.75 4.75 6.10
CA SER A 15 -19.26 5.73 5.15
C SER A 15 -18.71 5.40 3.76
N SER A 16 -19.25 6.01 2.70
CA SER A 16 -18.75 5.83 1.34
C SER A 16 -18.57 7.16 0.63
N ILE A 17 -17.60 7.20 -0.29
CA ILE A 17 -17.30 8.36 -1.14
C ILE A 17 -16.85 7.84 -2.52
N PRO A 18 -17.24 8.46 -3.64
CA PRO A 18 -16.81 8.01 -4.96
C PRO A 18 -15.31 8.19 -5.16
N ALA A 19 -14.64 7.24 -5.81
CA ALA A 19 -13.21 7.36 -6.09
C ALA A 19 -12.92 8.38 -7.21
N ALA A 20 -11.94 9.27 -7.03
CA ALA A 20 -11.45 10.15 -8.10
C ALA A 20 -10.59 9.40 -9.14
N GLY A 21 -10.04 8.26 -8.72
CA GLY A 21 -9.17 7.38 -9.49
C GLY A 21 -9.13 6.00 -8.86
N LYS A 22 -8.02 5.27 -9.04
CA LYS A 22 -7.86 3.95 -8.44
C LYS A 22 -7.59 4.05 -6.94
N ILE A 23 -8.26 3.25 -6.11
CA ILE A 23 -8.04 3.18 -4.65
C ILE A 23 -7.86 1.74 -4.18
N ALA A 24 -6.72 1.44 -3.57
CA ALA A 24 -6.39 0.13 -3.02
C ALA A 24 -7.09 -0.15 -1.67
N PHE A 25 -7.37 -1.42 -1.39
CA PHE A 25 -7.93 -1.80 -0.09
C PHE A 25 -6.92 -1.62 1.04
N GLY A 26 -7.34 -0.99 2.13
CA GLY A 26 -6.51 -0.68 3.30
C GLY A 26 -5.65 0.58 3.13
N ALA A 27 -5.80 1.33 2.03
CA ALA A 27 -5.12 2.62 1.88
C ALA A 27 -5.81 3.71 2.70
N ALA A 28 -5.03 4.62 3.28
CA ALA A 28 -5.53 5.87 3.84
C ALA A 28 -5.98 6.81 2.72
N ILE A 29 -7.13 7.47 2.90
CA ILE A 29 -7.75 8.34 1.90
C ILE A 29 -8.13 9.70 2.48
N ILE A 30 -8.20 10.70 1.61
CA ILE A 30 -8.69 12.06 1.89
C ILE A 30 -9.81 12.43 0.90
N ASN A 31 -10.52 13.54 1.16
CA ASN A 31 -11.39 14.19 0.19
C ASN A 31 -10.55 15.15 -0.67
N ASN A 32 -10.66 15.08 -1.99
CA ASN A 32 -9.93 15.99 -2.90
C ASN A 32 -10.56 17.39 -3.03
N GLY A 33 -11.54 17.75 -2.20
CA GLY A 33 -12.28 19.01 -2.28
C GLY A 33 -13.41 19.03 -3.31
N THR A 34 -13.58 17.95 -4.08
CA THR A 34 -14.71 17.76 -5.01
C THR A 34 -15.57 16.55 -4.62
N ASP A 35 -15.55 16.17 -3.34
CA ASP A 35 -16.27 15.02 -2.79
C ASP A 35 -15.89 13.68 -3.43
N GLN A 36 -14.61 13.53 -3.75
CA GLN A 36 -14.07 12.26 -4.24
C GLN A 36 -12.87 11.80 -3.39
N ALA A 37 -12.75 10.48 -3.22
CA ALA A 37 -11.61 9.88 -2.55
C ALA A 37 -10.35 9.91 -3.44
N VAL A 38 -9.26 10.38 -2.84
CA VAL A 38 -7.88 10.22 -3.33
C VAL A 38 -7.02 9.64 -2.21
N TYR A 39 -5.86 9.08 -2.56
CA TYR A 39 -4.91 8.62 -1.58
C TYR A 39 -4.40 9.76 -0.69
N ALA A 40 -4.21 9.49 0.59
CA ALA A 40 -3.49 10.39 1.47
C ALA A 40 -1.98 10.42 1.11
N SER A 41 -1.37 11.58 1.27
CA SER A 41 0.07 11.80 1.24
C SER A 41 0.62 12.01 2.66
N ALA A 42 1.95 11.99 2.80
CA ALA A 42 2.62 12.28 4.06
C ALA A 42 2.36 13.72 4.58
N ALA A 43 1.86 14.63 3.74
CA ALA A 43 1.52 15.99 4.13
C ALA A 43 0.11 16.12 4.73
N ASP A 44 -0.78 15.15 4.52
CA ASP A 44 -2.23 15.28 4.75
C ASP A 44 -2.68 14.80 6.13
N THR A 45 -1.85 14.99 7.16
CA THR A 45 -1.96 14.26 8.44
C THR A 45 -3.24 14.55 9.22
N ASP A 46 -3.83 15.74 9.06
CA ASP A 46 -5.08 16.14 9.71
C ASP A 46 -6.32 15.98 8.82
N GLU A 47 -6.14 15.58 7.56
CA GLU A 47 -7.20 15.52 6.54
C GLU A 47 -7.63 14.09 6.19
N ILE A 48 -7.05 13.09 6.86
CA ILE A 48 -7.37 11.68 6.63
C ILE A 48 -8.81 11.39 7.04
N LEU A 49 -9.62 11.04 6.04
CA LEU A 49 -11.02 10.62 6.24
C LEU A 49 -11.12 9.25 6.90
N GLY A 50 -10.16 8.37 6.61
CA GLY A 50 -10.12 7.00 7.10
C GLY A 50 -9.38 6.08 6.13
N PHE A 51 -9.70 4.78 6.22
CA PHE A 51 -9.06 3.72 5.45
C PHE A 51 -10.07 3.00 4.57
N ALA A 52 -9.75 2.84 3.29
CA ALA A 52 -10.59 2.12 2.33
C ALA A 52 -10.78 0.66 2.77
N VAL A 53 -12.02 0.21 2.87
CA VAL A 53 -12.35 -1.16 3.29
C VAL A 53 -12.56 -2.01 2.06
N GLN A 54 -12.15 -3.29 2.11
CA GLN A 54 -12.56 -4.26 1.10
C GLN A 54 -14.10 -4.34 1.05
N PRO A 55 -14.70 -4.48 -0.14
CA PRO A 55 -16.15 -4.56 -0.22
C PRO A 55 -16.67 -5.83 0.45
N ALA A 56 -17.94 -5.80 0.85
CA ALA A 56 -18.62 -6.97 1.40
C ALA A 56 -18.57 -8.14 0.40
N ASN A 57 -18.58 -9.37 0.91
CA ASN A 57 -18.56 -10.59 0.11
C ASN A 57 -19.56 -10.50 -1.06
N ASN A 58 -19.14 -10.94 -2.26
CA ASN A 58 -19.89 -10.99 -3.53
C ASN A 58 -19.92 -9.71 -4.38
N VAL A 59 -19.28 -8.62 -3.95
CA VAL A 59 -19.01 -7.49 -4.87
C VAL A 59 -17.86 -7.88 -5.79
N VAL A 60 -18.13 -7.92 -7.10
CA VAL A 60 -17.11 -8.17 -8.13
C VAL A 60 -16.63 -6.83 -8.64
N LEU A 61 -15.39 -6.47 -8.31
CA LEU A 61 -14.74 -5.28 -8.86
C LEU A 61 -14.07 -5.60 -10.20
N ARG A 62 -13.88 -4.55 -11.00
CA ARG A 62 -13.21 -4.65 -12.32
C ARG A 62 -11.74 -5.05 -12.21
N SER A 63 -11.06 -4.64 -11.14
CA SER A 63 -9.65 -4.97 -10.87
C SER A 63 -9.54 -5.52 -9.45
N ASP A 64 -8.88 -6.67 -9.30
CA ASP A 64 -8.77 -7.31 -7.99
C ASP A 64 -7.88 -6.47 -7.06
N GLY A 65 -8.40 -6.09 -5.90
CA GLY A 65 -7.70 -5.26 -4.91
C GLY A 65 -7.92 -3.75 -5.04
N PHE A 66 -8.65 -3.29 -6.07
CA PHE A 66 -8.80 -1.87 -6.32
C PHE A 66 -10.23 -1.48 -6.66
N TYR A 67 -10.70 -0.41 -6.00
CA TYR A 67 -11.77 0.42 -6.53
C TYR A 67 -11.25 1.19 -7.75
N GLN A 68 -12.09 1.34 -8.76
CA GLN A 68 -11.85 2.14 -9.95
C GLN A 68 -12.46 3.53 -9.79
N GLN A 69 -12.11 4.43 -10.71
CA GLN A 69 -12.72 5.76 -10.77
C GLN A 69 -14.25 5.65 -10.79
N TYR A 70 -14.90 6.45 -9.94
CA TYR A 70 -16.33 6.50 -9.69
C TYR A 70 -16.94 5.29 -8.96
N ASP A 71 -16.16 4.28 -8.59
CA ASP A 71 -16.65 3.27 -7.66
C ASP A 71 -16.87 3.91 -6.28
N ASP A 72 -17.93 3.51 -5.59
CA ASP A 72 -18.15 3.89 -4.20
C ASP A 72 -17.13 3.19 -3.30
N VAL A 73 -16.28 3.98 -2.63
CA VAL A 73 -15.24 3.49 -1.71
C VAL A 73 -15.80 3.51 -0.29
N PRO A 74 -16.20 2.36 0.30
CA PRO A 74 -16.46 2.29 1.72
C PRO A 74 -15.17 2.52 2.50
N TYR A 75 -15.22 3.32 3.55
CA TYR A 75 -14.09 3.60 4.43
C TYR A 75 -14.48 3.53 5.90
N ALA A 76 -13.51 3.17 6.73
CA ALA A 76 -13.62 3.19 8.17
C ALA A 76 -12.75 4.32 8.74
N ASN A 77 -13.32 5.12 9.63
CA ASN A 77 -12.63 6.24 10.30
C ASN A 77 -12.32 5.97 11.78
N SER A 78 -12.63 4.77 12.28
CA SER A 78 -12.37 4.35 13.65
C SER A 78 -12.36 2.83 13.79
N GLY A 79 -11.84 2.34 14.91
CA GLY A 79 -11.79 0.91 15.21
C GLY A 79 -10.55 0.21 14.63
N GLU A 80 -10.69 -1.09 14.33
CA GLU A 80 -9.62 -1.91 13.77
C GLU A 80 -9.88 -2.26 12.29
N ILE A 81 -8.85 -2.10 11.46
CA ILE A 81 -8.88 -2.42 10.02
C ILE A 81 -7.55 -3.04 9.58
N ASN A 82 -7.54 -3.76 8.45
CA ASN A 82 -6.27 -4.11 7.80
C ASN A 82 -5.83 -2.94 6.90
N ALA A 83 -4.76 -2.25 7.29
CA ALA A 83 -4.17 -1.17 6.52
C ALA A 83 -2.96 -1.66 5.72
N LEU A 84 -2.67 -0.97 4.62
CA LEU A 84 -1.46 -1.19 3.83
C LEU A 84 -0.26 -0.59 4.53
N VAL A 85 0.80 -1.39 4.67
CA VAL A 85 2.05 -0.99 5.31
C VAL A 85 3.25 -1.35 4.46
N ILE A 86 4.26 -0.47 4.48
CA ILE A 86 5.53 -0.62 3.77
C ILE A 86 6.69 -0.31 4.71
N ALA A 87 7.82 -0.98 4.52
CA ALA A 87 9.07 -0.59 5.14
C ALA A 87 9.85 0.33 4.20
N LEU A 88 10.26 1.50 4.69
CA LEU A 88 11.14 2.45 3.99
C LEU A 88 12.63 2.18 4.26
N GLY A 89 12.93 1.07 4.93
CA GLY A 89 14.27 0.58 5.21
C GLY A 89 14.20 -0.88 5.66
N ALA A 90 15.28 -1.39 6.24
CA ALA A 90 15.34 -2.74 6.78
C ALA A 90 14.66 -2.83 8.17
N THR A 91 13.39 -2.43 8.26
CA THR A 91 12.64 -2.38 9.53
C THR A 91 11.45 -3.34 9.53
N ASN A 92 11.00 -3.69 10.74
CA ASN A 92 9.82 -4.48 10.98
C ASN A 92 8.80 -3.61 11.66
N ILE A 93 7.52 -3.84 11.41
CA ILE A 93 6.47 -3.19 12.19
C ILE A 93 6.18 -4.09 13.38
N ILE A 94 6.31 -3.53 14.58
CA ILE A 94 6.04 -4.20 15.84
C ILE A 94 4.65 -3.76 16.33
N LYS A 95 3.92 -4.71 16.90
CA LYS A 95 2.65 -4.42 17.58
C LYS A 95 2.85 -3.31 18.62
N GLY A 96 2.04 -2.27 18.53
CA GLY A 96 2.11 -1.08 19.38
C GLY A 96 2.79 0.12 18.72
N ASP A 97 3.50 -0.09 17.61
CA ASP A 97 4.13 1.00 16.88
C ASP A 97 3.09 1.93 16.26
N PHE A 98 3.36 3.22 16.34
CA PHE A 98 2.63 4.25 15.64
C PHE A 98 3.04 4.29 14.18
N LEU A 99 2.05 4.50 13.32
CA LEU A 99 2.19 4.48 11.86
C LEU A 99 1.72 5.82 11.29
N GLU A 100 2.43 6.30 10.28
CA GLU A 100 2.14 7.52 9.52
C GLU A 100 2.05 7.21 8.02
N VAL A 101 1.45 8.10 7.23
CA VAL A 101 1.42 7.93 5.77
C VAL A 101 2.84 8.02 5.22
N ALA A 102 3.25 6.99 4.50
CA ALA A 102 4.61 6.86 3.99
C ALA A 102 4.91 7.94 2.95
N ALA A 103 6.07 8.57 3.07
CA ALA A 103 6.60 9.50 2.08
C ALA A 103 7.20 8.71 0.90
N LEU A 104 6.33 8.35 -0.06
CA LEU A 104 6.67 7.51 -1.21
C LEU A 104 6.85 8.35 -2.48
N GLY A 105 7.82 9.26 -2.50
CA GLY A 105 8.11 10.07 -3.68
C GLY A 105 9.39 10.90 -3.53
N GLY A 106 9.93 11.35 -4.66
CA GLY A 106 10.99 12.37 -4.70
C GLY A 106 10.43 13.76 -4.43
N ALA A 107 11.31 14.76 -4.30
CA ALA A 107 10.90 16.16 -4.18
C ALA A 107 10.14 16.59 -5.45
N GLY A 108 8.81 16.58 -5.41
CA GLY A 108 7.93 16.92 -6.54
C GLY A 108 7.19 15.74 -7.20
N GLY A 109 7.31 14.51 -6.69
CA GLY A 109 6.68 13.31 -7.28
C GLY A 109 5.23 13.03 -6.81
N SER A 110 4.52 12.20 -7.59
CA SER A 110 3.13 11.72 -7.42
C SER A 110 2.96 10.69 -6.29
N GLY A 111 3.63 10.90 -5.15
CA GLY A 111 3.88 9.87 -4.13
C GLY A 111 2.75 9.53 -3.16
N ALA A 112 1.52 9.97 -3.43
CA ALA A 112 0.38 9.72 -2.56
C ALA A 112 -0.25 8.35 -2.89
N TRP A 113 -0.04 7.37 -2.00
CA TRP A 113 -0.60 6.02 -2.14
C TRP A 113 -1.36 5.53 -0.91
N GLY A 114 -1.47 6.35 0.15
CA GLY A 114 -2.17 6.00 1.37
C GLY A 114 -1.58 4.77 2.09
N VAL A 115 -0.36 4.38 1.77
CA VAL A 115 0.36 3.28 2.44
C VAL A 115 1.04 3.84 3.67
N LEU A 116 1.06 3.09 4.77
CA LEU A 116 1.65 3.52 6.03
C LEU A 116 3.09 3.01 6.22
N ALA A 117 3.89 3.76 6.96
CA ALA A 117 5.20 3.33 7.47
C ALA A 117 5.30 3.63 8.97
N GLU A 118 6.34 3.10 9.63
CA GLU A 118 6.64 3.42 11.03
C GLU A 118 6.86 4.93 11.21
N ALA A 119 6.12 5.51 12.16
CA ALA A 119 6.20 6.93 12.46
C ALA A 119 7.52 7.32 13.12
N GLY A 120 7.87 8.60 13.00
CA GLY A 120 8.99 9.19 13.74
C GLY A 120 10.35 8.68 13.24
N ASN A 121 10.55 8.68 11.92
CA ASN A 121 11.79 8.23 11.28
C ASN A 121 12.09 6.74 11.54
N LEU A 122 11.08 5.89 11.34
CA LEU A 122 11.21 4.42 11.37
C LEU A 122 11.49 3.83 12.76
N ALA A 123 11.01 4.50 13.81
CA ALA A 123 11.14 3.99 15.18
C ALA A 123 9.81 3.48 15.75
N GLY A 124 8.67 4.05 15.32
CA GLY A 124 7.32 3.61 15.70
C GLY A 124 6.94 3.79 17.17
N ALA A 125 7.89 3.89 18.10
CA ALA A 125 7.65 3.80 19.54
C ALA A 125 6.91 5.00 20.15
N THR A 126 6.91 6.15 19.48
CA THR A 126 6.33 7.40 19.99
C THR A 126 5.28 7.94 19.04
N LYS A 127 4.12 8.32 19.58
CA LYS A 127 3.08 9.02 18.82
C LYS A 127 3.61 10.39 18.36
N THR A 128 3.56 10.63 17.06
CA THR A 128 3.83 11.91 16.43
C THR A 128 2.52 12.62 16.07
N ILE A 129 2.59 13.89 15.68
CA ILE A 129 1.44 14.62 15.12
C ILE A 129 0.97 14.00 13.79
N THR A 130 1.87 13.33 13.09
CA THR A 130 1.64 12.67 11.80
C THR A 130 1.15 11.23 11.94
N SER A 131 1.01 10.72 13.17
CA SER A 131 0.57 9.35 13.43
C SER A 131 -0.93 9.21 13.23
N VAL A 132 -1.33 8.26 12.38
CA VAL A 132 -2.71 8.08 11.91
C VAL A 132 -3.29 6.72 12.32
N ALA A 133 -2.41 5.77 12.67
CA ALA A 133 -2.78 4.46 13.14
C ALA A 133 -1.75 3.92 14.14
N GLN A 134 -2.13 2.87 14.87
CA GLN A 134 -1.23 2.08 15.70
C GLN A 134 -1.31 0.61 15.30
N ALA A 135 -0.16 -0.04 15.10
CA ALA A 135 -0.08 -1.44 14.72
C ALA A 135 -0.71 -2.34 15.80
N ALA A 136 -1.71 -3.15 15.40
CA ALA A 136 -2.37 -4.10 16.30
C ALA A 136 -1.74 -5.50 16.23
N GLU A 137 -0.89 -5.74 15.24
CA GLU A 137 -0.07 -6.94 15.07
C GLU A 137 1.32 -6.59 14.51
N SER A 138 2.28 -7.51 14.67
CA SER A 138 3.64 -7.35 14.13
C SER A 138 3.76 -8.00 12.75
N VAL A 139 4.60 -7.43 11.88
CA VAL A 139 4.98 -8.01 10.58
C VAL A 139 6.46 -7.80 10.30
N THR A 140 7.09 -8.85 9.77
CA THR A 140 8.49 -8.79 9.32
C THR A 140 8.57 -8.22 7.91
N LEU A 141 9.23 -7.08 7.76
CA LEU A 141 9.43 -6.38 6.49
C LEU A 141 10.90 -6.01 6.22
N ALA A 142 11.83 -6.44 7.07
CA ALA A 142 13.25 -6.04 6.96
C ALA A 142 13.94 -6.43 5.64
N ALA A 143 13.41 -7.42 4.91
CA ALA A 143 13.92 -7.85 3.60
C ALA A 143 12.86 -7.68 2.49
N SER A 144 11.95 -6.73 2.65
CA SER A 144 10.76 -6.56 1.80
C SER A 144 10.99 -5.83 0.48
N MET A 145 12.23 -5.47 0.12
CA MET A 145 12.53 -4.71 -1.09
C MET A 145 13.70 -5.29 -1.86
N ALA A 146 13.64 -5.20 -3.19
CA ALA A 146 14.73 -5.60 -4.08
C ALA A 146 14.65 -4.84 -5.40
N THR A 147 15.82 -4.61 -6.01
CA THR A 147 15.91 -4.14 -7.40
C THR A 147 15.54 -5.27 -8.36
N PRO A 148 14.75 -5.00 -9.41
CA PRO A 148 14.52 -5.96 -10.50
C PRO A 148 15.83 -6.50 -11.10
N ALA A 149 15.82 -7.73 -11.60
CA ALA A 149 16.97 -8.29 -12.32
C ALA A 149 17.10 -7.77 -13.75
N ALA A 150 16.04 -7.17 -14.29
CA ALA A 150 16.02 -6.53 -15.60
C ALA A 150 15.13 -5.28 -15.52
N GLY A 151 15.38 -4.32 -16.41
CA GLY A 151 14.56 -3.12 -16.50
C GLY A 151 13.09 -3.44 -16.78
N VAL A 152 12.19 -2.64 -16.21
CA VAL A 152 10.74 -2.70 -16.40
C VAL A 152 10.33 -1.47 -17.17
N ALA A 153 9.70 -1.63 -18.32
CA ALA A 153 9.17 -0.53 -19.10
C ALA A 153 7.72 -0.21 -18.70
N ILE A 154 7.29 1.03 -18.96
CA ILE A 154 5.88 1.40 -18.88
C ILE A 154 5.09 0.51 -19.86
N GLY A 155 4.01 -0.10 -19.38
CA GLY A 155 3.19 -1.05 -20.12
C GLY A 155 3.55 -2.51 -19.87
N ASP A 156 4.67 -2.82 -19.20
CA ASP A 156 5.03 -4.20 -18.87
C ASP A 156 4.09 -4.77 -17.79
N ALA A 157 3.61 -5.99 -18.01
CA ALA A 157 2.77 -6.70 -17.05
C ALA A 157 3.56 -7.66 -16.14
N GLN A 158 4.88 -7.74 -16.33
CA GLN A 158 5.75 -8.67 -15.61
C GLN A 158 7.02 -7.97 -15.15
N ILE A 159 7.49 -8.35 -13.95
CA ILE A 159 8.77 -7.92 -13.40
C ILE A 159 9.63 -9.16 -13.21
N THR A 160 10.84 -9.13 -13.78
CA THR A 160 11.83 -10.19 -13.55
C THR A 160 12.69 -9.83 -12.35
N MET A 161 12.70 -10.69 -11.34
CA MET A 161 13.47 -10.57 -10.11
C MET A 161 14.66 -11.54 -10.12
N ALA A 162 15.69 -11.23 -9.34
CA ALA A 162 16.83 -12.12 -9.16
C ALA A 162 16.39 -13.43 -8.49
N ALA A 163 17.13 -14.52 -8.74
CA ALA A 163 16.85 -15.81 -8.13
C ALA A 163 16.82 -15.70 -6.59
N GLY A 164 15.74 -16.20 -5.98
CA GLY A 164 15.54 -16.16 -4.53
C GLY A 164 14.97 -14.84 -3.98
N ALA A 165 14.96 -13.74 -4.75
CA ALA A 165 14.49 -12.44 -4.28
C ALA A 165 13.01 -12.47 -3.83
N ILE A 166 12.13 -13.08 -4.63
CA ILE A 166 10.69 -13.20 -4.31
C ILE A 166 10.48 -13.94 -2.98
N ALA A 167 11.24 -15.01 -2.74
CA ALA A 167 11.18 -15.79 -1.51
C ALA A 167 11.71 -14.98 -0.30
N THR A 168 12.82 -14.27 -0.47
CA THR A 168 13.40 -13.39 0.57
C THR A 168 12.44 -12.26 0.96
N MET A 169 11.75 -11.66 -0.02
CA MET A 169 10.72 -10.65 0.23
C MET A 169 9.47 -11.23 0.90
N GLY A 170 9.29 -12.55 0.84
CA GLY A 170 8.12 -13.24 1.37
C GLY A 170 6.83 -12.91 0.60
N LEU A 171 6.94 -12.59 -0.70
CA LEU A 171 5.80 -12.27 -1.56
C LEU A 171 4.98 -13.51 -1.89
N VAL A 172 3.66 -13.35 -1.86
CA VAL A 172 2.70 -14.36 -2.30
C VAL A 172 1.70 -13.75 -3.29
N GLU A 173 0.98 -14.61 -4.02
CA GLU A 173 -0.10 -14.15 -4.90
C GLU A 173 -1.17 -13.39 -4.09
N GLY A 174 -1.60 -12.25 -4.61
CA GLY A 174 -2.54 -11.35 -3.97
C GLY A 174 -1.92 -10.32 -3.02
N ASP A 175 -0.61 -10.37 -2.74
CA ASP A 175 0.08 -9.29 -2.00
C ASP A 175 0.13 -8.00 -2.84
N TYR A 176 0.23 -6.85 -2.18
CA TYR A 176 0.51 -5.59 -2.85
C TYR A 176 2.01 -5.39 -3.01
N VAL A 177 2.38 -4.68 -4.07
CA VAL A 177 3.76 -4.25 -4.34
C VAL A 177 3.77 -2.77 -4.71
N MET A 178 4.81 -2.07 -4.28
CA MET A 178 5.10 -0.70 -4.68
C MET A 178 6.30 -0.72 -5.62
N LEU A 179 6.11 -0.23 -6.83
CA LEU A 179 7.19 0.06 -7.77
C LEU A 179 7.64 1.49 -7.50
N ARG A 180 8.95 1.69 -7.30
CA ARG A 180 9.52 2.98 -6.98
C ARG A 180 10.75 3.24 -7.82
N ASP A 181 10.62 4.22 -8.70
CA ASP A 181 11.72 4.88 -9.38
C ASP A 181 12.47 5.78 -8.39
N ALA A 182 13.80 5.77 -8.46
CA ALA A 182 14.68 6.66 -7.70
C ALA A 182 14.39 8.15 -7.97
N ASP A 183 13.91 8.49 -9.16
CA ASP A 183 13.53 9.85 -9.56
C ASP A 183 12.16 10.29 -8.98
N GLY A 184 11.44 9.37 -8.33
CA GLY A 184 10.29 9.68 -7.49
C GLY A 184 8.94 9.26 -8.04
N ASP A 185 8.89 8.70 -9.25
CA ASP A 185 7.70 8.06 -9.77
C ASP A 185 7.41 6.75 -9.03
N THR A 186 6.14 6.53 -8.70
CA THR A 186 5.72 5.39 -7.90
C THR A 186 4.43 4.79 -8.42
N GLN A 187 4.23 3.49 -8.16
CA GLN A 187 2.99 2.80 -8.48
C GLN A 187 2.68 1.72 -7.44
N LEU A 188 1.52 1.83 -6.80
CA LEU A 188 0.93 0.71 -6.07
C LEU A 188 0.27 -0.27 -7.04
N ASN A 189 0.63 -1.53 -6.95
CA ASN A 189 0.08 -2.61 -7.76
C ASN A 189 -0.14 -3.87 -6.90
N ARG A 190 -0.69 -4.92 -7.50
CA ARG A 190 -0.97 -6.19 -6.83
C ARG A 190 -0.38 -7.36 -7.61
N VAL A 191 0.11 -8.36 -6.89
CA VAL A 191 0.65 -9.59 -7.47
C VAL A 191 -0.50 -10.46 -7.95
N LYS A 192 -0.68 -10.57 -9.26
CA LYS A 192 -1.70 -11.43 -9.88
C LYS A 192 -1.31 -12.91 -9.83
N SER A 193 -0.05 -13.18 -10.15
CA SER A 193 0.56 -14.51 -10.08
C SER A 193 2.07 -14.38 -9.98
N LEU A 194 2.75 -15.43 -9.52
CA LEU A 194 4.21 -15.43 -9.45
C LEU A 194 4.83 -16.78 -9.83
N THR A 195 6.07 -16.72 -10.29
CA THR A 195 6.99 -17.85 -10.34
C THR A 195 8.12 -17.62 -9.33
N SER A 196 9.18 -18.43 -9.38
CA SER A 196 10.37 -18.21 -8.54
C SER A 196 11.14 -16.92 -8.88
N THR A 197 10.96 -16.37 -10.09
CA THR A 197 11.70 -15.19 -10.57
C THR A 197 10.84 -14.14 -11.28
N VAL A 198 9.56 -14.40 -11.53
CA VAL A 198 8.70 -13.45 -12.25
C VAL A 198 7.48 -13.11 -11.40
N ILE A 199 7.25 -11.82 -11.20
CA ILE A 199 6.02 -11.27 -10.64
C ILE A 199 5.15 -10.84 -11.82
N THR A 200 3.92 -11.37 -11.93
CA THR A 200 2.91 -10.86 -12.86
C THR A 200 2.03 -9.85 -12.13
N LEU A 201 1.93 -8.65 -12.67
CA LEU A 201 1.15 -7.56 -12.10
C LEU A 201 -0.34 -7.68 -12.45
N GLN A 202 -1.20 -7.20 -11.55
CA GLN A 202 -2.63 -7.10 -11.79
C GLN A 202 -2.95 -6.11 -12.92
N GLU A 203 -2.19 -5.02 -12.97
CA GLU A 203 -2.25 -4.03 -14.06
C GLU A 203 -0.84 -3.76 -14.60
N PRO A 204 -0.71 -3.38 -15.89
CA PRO A 204 0.58 -2.99 -16.45
C PRO A 204 1.28 -1.89 -15.65
N SER A 205 2.61 -1.89 -15.68
CA SER A 205 3.43 -0.89 -15.03
C SER A 205 3.14 0.50 -15.62
N THR A 206 2.94 1.49 -14.76
CA THR A 206 2.88 2.91 -15.15
C THR A 206 4.18 3.63 -14.87
N VAL A 207 5.15 2.92 -14.29
CA VAL A 207 6.47 3.44 -13.90
C VAL A 207 7.53 2.61 -14.61
N ALA A 208 8.59 3.26 -15.09
CA ALA A 208 9.76 2.56 -15.57
C ALA A 208 10.68 2.27 -14.38
N LEU A 209 11.25 1.07 -14.31
CA LEU A 209 12.29 0.73 -13.32
C LEU A 209 13.56 0.35 -14.05
N THR A 210 14.69 0.94 -13.68
CA THR A 210 16.01 0.61 -14.18
C THR A 210 16.85 -0.04 -13.10
N VAL A 211 17.64 -1.05 -13.50
CA VAL A 211 18.58 -1.73 -12.60
C VAL A 211 19.74 -0.81 -12.22
N ALA A 212 20.13 0.09 -13.14
CA ALA A 212 21.29 0.97 -12.96
C ALA A 212 21.05 2.03 -11.87
N ASP A 213 19.82 2.52 -11.76
CA ASP A 213 19.44 3.55 -10.80
C ASP A 213 19.05 2.97 -9.43
N ASN A 214 19.11 1.63 -9.30
CA ASN A 214 18.69 0.87 -8.12
C ASN A 214 17.21 1.07 -7.77
N ASP A 215 16.36 1.20 -8.78
CA ASP A 215 14.92 1.28 -8.59
C ASP A 215 14.40 0.05 -7.87
N LEU A 216 13.36 0.23 -7.06
CA LEU A 216 12.95 -0.76 -6.07
C LEU A 216 11.55 -1.28 -6.33
N VAL A 217 11.39 -2.58 -6.12
CA VAL A 217 10.09 -3.20 -5.85
C VAL A 217 10.01 -3.48 -4.36
N HIS A 218 9.04 -2.87 -3.68
CA HIS A 218 8.75 -3.14 -2.29
C HIS A 218 7.52 -4.03 -2.16
N ARG A 219 7.55 -4.99 -1.25
CA ARG A 219 6.36 -5.67 -0.76
C ARG A 219 5.60 -4.73 0.17
N VAL A 220 4.30 -4.62 -0.05
CA VAL A 220 3.37 -3.91 0.81
C VAL A 220 2.49 -4.96 1.49
N ALA A 221 2.58 -5.03 2.82
CA ALA A 221 1.78 -5.95 3.59
C ALA A 221 0.45 -5.31 3.99
N GLN A 222 -0.57 -6.14 4.21
CA GLN A 222 -1.78 -5.72 4.91
C GLN A 222 -1.74 -6.25 6.34
N ILE A 223 -1.75 -5.34 7.32
CA ILE A 223 -1.77 -5.70 8.73
C ILE A 223 -2.91 -5.04 9.45
N LYS A 224 -3.35 -5.68 10.53
CA LYS A 224 -4.32 -5.08 11.44
C LYS A 224 -3.71 -3.87 12.15
N VAL A 225 -4.42 -2.75 12.09
CA VAL A 225 -4.11 -1.51 12.79
C VAL A 225 -5.34 -1.01 13.54
N LYS A 226 -5.10 -0.21 14.58
CA LYS A 226 -6.10 0.60 15.26
C LYS A 226 -6.01 2.02 14.72
N ILE A 227 -7.12 2.56 14.23
CA ILE A 227 -7.23 3.95 13.75
C ILE A 227 -7.17 4.89 14.97
N LEU A 228 -6.41 5.99 14.87
CA LEU A 228 -6.18 6.96 15.95
C LEU A 228 -7.18 8.11 15.96
#